data_AF-A0A535Q004-F1
#
_entry.id   AF-A0A535Q004-F1
#
_cell.length_a   1.000
_cell.length_b   1.000
_cell.length_c   1.000
_cell.angle_alpha   90.00
_cell.angle_beta   90.00
_cell.angle_gamma   90.00
#
_symmetry.space_group_name_H-M   'P 1'
#
loop_
_entity.id
_entity.type
_entity.pdbx_description
1 polymer ?
#
loop_
_entity_poly.entity_id
_entity_poly.type
_entity_poly.pdbx_seq_one_letter_code
_entity_poly.pdbx_strand_id
1 'polypeptide(L)'
;MSTSWRDEPTDVLCYGFDPEQNALQDLAQAIAHRQRENTREVCENLRKVGISFPDPHELDALLAKPSAQQPHALVALLKILGYGAREPSAGKMITDAGFFWATKDLASVSDAAHRSGAVCLIAHPGRGDGYTCYDAHLLDELRREVPIDGFEVYYPAHTPEQVVMYREYAQTHRLLTSSGSDSHGPEKKPIKYRAELSRNLLERLGVRIT
;
A
#
# COMPACT_ATOMS: atom_id res chain seq x y z
N MET A 1 0.59 -3.88 3.41
CA MET A 1 1.81 -4.38 2.75
C MET A 1 1.62 -4.24 1.26
N SER A 2 2.69 -3.85 0.56
CA SER A 2 2.66 -3.68 -0.89
C SER A 2 2.78 -5.01 -1.60
N THR A 3 1.74 -5.38 -2.35
CA THR A 3 1.69 -6.65 -3.08
C THR A 3 1.29 -6.45 -4.52
N SER A 4 1.40 -7.51 -5.31
CA SER A 4 0.83 -7.57 -6.66
C SER A 4 0.05 -8.86 -6.84
N TRP A 5 -1.04 -8.78 -7.60
CA TRP A 5 -1.81 -9.94 -8.07
C TRP A 5 -1.86 -9.87 -9.59
N ARG A 6 -1.35 -10.92 -10.27
CA ARG A 6 -1.15 -10.94 -11.73
C ARG A 6 -0.39 -9.71 -12.25
N ASP A 7 0.69 -9.37 -11.55
CA ASP A 7 1.55 -8.20 -11.80
C ASP A 7 0.89 -6.82 -11.59
N GLU A 8 -0.38 -6.77 -11.19
CA GLU A 8 -1.09 -5.53 -10.91
C GLU A 8 -0.99 -5.15 -9.42
N PRO A 9 -0.72 -3.88 -9.08
CA PRO A 9 -0.59 -3.43 -7.70
C PRO A 9 -1.87 -3.67 -6.88
N THR A 10 -1.71 -4.33 -5.74
CA THR A 10 -2.78 -4.59 -4.78
C THR A 10 -2.19 -4.49 -3.38
N ASP A 11 -2.68 -3.56 -2.56
CA ASP A 11 -2.23 -3.47 -1.17
C ASP A 11 -3.11 -4.35 -0.27
N VAL A 12 -2.50 -4.89 0.78
CA VAL A 12 -3.23 -5.64 1.81
C VAL A 12 -3.02 -5.11 3.21
N LEU A 13 -4.02 -5.28 4.06
CA LEU A 13 -4.02 -4.98 5.48
C LEU A 13 -3.99 -6.31 6.23
N CYS A 14 -2.95 -6.52 7.04
CA CYS A 14 -2.82 -7.69 7.89
C CYS A 14 -3.09 -7.28 9.35
N TYR A 15 -4.02 -7.97 10.03
CA TYR A 15 -4.40 -7.64 11.41
C TYR A 15 -4.38 -8.86 12.32
N GLY A 16 -4.02 -8.67 13.60
CA GLY A 16 -4.14 -9.71 14.62
C GLY A 16 -2.94 -10.64 14.77
N PHE A 17 -1.77 -10.25 14.27
CA PHE A 17 -0.51 -10.99 14.45
C PHE A 17 0.35 -10.38 15.57
N ASP A 18 1.27 -11.19 16.10
CA ASP A 18 2.34 -10.74 17.00
C ASP A 18 3.42 -9.99 16.19
N PRO A 19 3.68 -8.70 16.48
CA PRO A 19 4.68 -7.93 15.75
C PRO A 19 6.12 -8.43 15.91
N GLU A 20 6.42 -9.19 16.98
CA GLU A 20 7.76 -9.74 17.23
C GLU A 20 7.95 -11.14 16.64
N GLN A 21 6.88 -11.93 16.54
CA GLN A 21 6.92 -13.33 16.07
C GLN A 21 5.88 -13.56 14.97
N ASN A 22 6.27 -13.33 13.72
CA ASN A 22 5.39 -13.51 12.58
C ASN A 22 6.17 -13.89 11.30
N ALA A 23 5.46 -14.49 10.34
CA ALA A 23 5.99 -14.84 9.03
C ALA A 23 5.97 -13.66 8.03
N LEU A 24 5.37 -12.52 8.39
CA LEU A 24 5.32 -11.33 7.53
C LEU A 24 6.62 -10.53 7.56
N GLN A 25 7.42 -10.67 8.62
CA GLN A 25 8.62 -9.87 8.88
C GLN A 25 9.63 -9.96 7.73
N ASP A 26 9.98 -11.16 7.29
CA ASP A 26 10.94 -11.38 6.20
C ASP A 26 10.44 -10.78 4.88
N LEU A 27 9.15 -10.90 4.60
CA LEU A 27 8.52 -10.32 3.40
C LEU A 27 8.54 -8.79 3.46
N ALA A 28 8.20 -8.20 4.61
CA ALA A 28 8.23 -6.76 4.82
C ALA A 28 9.67 -6.20 4.71
N GLN A 29 10.65 -6.90 5.30
CA GLN A 29 12.06 -6.54 5.19
C GLN A 29 12.56 -6.63 3.75
N ALA A 30 12.20 -7.68 3.01
CA ALA A 30 12.56 -7.82 1.61
C ALA A 30 11.98 -6.69 0.74
N ILE A 31 10.71 -6.29 0.97
CA ILE A 31 10.10 -5.14 0.30
C ILE A 31 10.86 -3.85 0.64
N ALA A 32 11.11 -3.60 1.93
CA ALA A 32 11.80 -2.40 2.37
C ALA A 32 13.23 -2.31 1.81
N HIS A 33 13.95 -3.43 1.81
CA HIS A 33 15.28 -3.53 1.22
C HIS A 33 15.25 -3.26 -0.29
N ARG A 34 14.35 -3.93 -1.04
CA ARG A 34 14.28 -3.72 -2.50
C ARG A 34 13.86 -2.30 -2.85
N GLN A 35 12.97 -1.67 -2.10
CA GLN A 35 12.57 -0.29 -2.32
C GLN A 35 13.72 0.69 -2.06
N ARG A 36 14.55 0.42 -1.04
CA ARG A 36 15.76 1.20 -0.74
C ARG A 36 16.79 1.08 -1.86
N GLU A 37 17.03 -0.13 -2.35
CA GLU A 37 17.90 -0.38 -3.50
C GLU A 37 17.38 0.32 -4.77
N ASN A 38 16.09 0.21 -5.08
CA ASN A 38 15.51 0.92 -6.22
C ASN A 38 15.65 2.45 -6.08
N THR A 39 15.46 3.00 -4.88
CA THR A 39 15.67 4.44 -4.63
C THR A 39 17.11 4.85 -4.92
N ARG A 40 18.09 4.04 -4.52
CA ARG A 40 19.51 4.25 -4.83
C ARG A 40 19.75 4.22 -6.35
N GLU A 41 19.28 3.17 -7.02
CA GLU A 41 19.40 3.00 -8.49
C GLU A 41 18.80 4.21 -9.24
N VAL A 42 17.60 4.68 -8.83
CA VAL A 42 16.94 5.85 -9.40
C VAL A 42 17.78 7.10 -9.22
N CYS A 43 18.34 7.35 -8.03
CA CYS A 43 19.22 8.50 -7.80
C CYS A 43 20.47 8.45 -8.67
N GLU A 44 21.07 7.26 -8.85
CA GLU A 44 22.22 7.07 -9.74
C GLU A 44 21.86 7.33 -11.21
N ASN A 45 20.70 6.88 -11.66
CA ASN A 45 20.21 7.12 -13.02
C ASN A 45 19.90 8.60 -13.26
N LEU A 46 19.31 9.29 -12.28
CA LEU A 46 19.11 10.74 -12.33
C LEU A 46 20.45 11.49 -12.48
N ARG A 47 21.51 11.08 -11.77
CA ARG A 47 22.85 11.66 -11.94
C ARG A 47 23.39 11.48 -13.35
N LYS A 48 23.20 10.31 -13.96
CA LYS A 48 23.66 10.01 -15.33
C LYS A 48 23.00 10.93 -16.38
N VAL A 49 21.79 11.40 -16.11
CA VAL A 49 21.05 12.34 -16.99
C VAL A 49 21.22 13.81 -16.60
N GLY A 50 22.17 14.12 -15.71
CA GLY A 50 22.57 15.50 -15.39
C GLY A 50 21.86 16.14 -14.19
N ILE A 51 21.10 15.36 -13.40
CA ILE A 51 20.55 15.86 -12.13
C ILE A 51 21.67 15.91 -11.09
N SER A 52 21.89 17.08 -10.50
CA SER A 52 22.90 17.30 -9.48
C SER A 52 22.29 17.21 -8.08
N PHE A 53 22.97 16.50 -7.19
CA PHE A 53 22.68 16.40 -5.76
C PHE A 53 23.86 17.06 -5.02
N PRO A 54 23.80 18.36 -4.73
CA PRO A 54 24.96 19.15 -4.29
C PRO A 54 25.45 18.79 -2.89
N ASP A 55 24.54 18.40 -1.97
CA ASP A 55 24.96 17.89 -0.67
C ASP A 55 25.27 16.38 -0.78
N PRO A 56 26.52 15.95 -0.46
CA PRO A 56 26.93 14.56 -0.56
C PRO A 56 26.15 13.62 0.37
N HIS A 57 25.48 14.13 1.40
CA HIS A 57 24.69 13.36 2.35
C HIS A 57 23.21 13.23 1.95
N GLU A 58 22.76 13.85 0.85
CA GLU A 58 21.35 13.80 0.42
C GLU A 58 20.85 12.37 0.22
N LEU A 59 21.68 11.51 -0.39
CA LEU A 59 21.32 10.11 -0.62
C LEU A 59 21.21 9.35 0.70
N ASP A 60 22.13 9.53 1.63
CA ASP A 60 22.07 8.85 2.94
C ASP A 60 20.86 9.32 3.75
N ALA A 61 20.58 10.62 3.75
CA ALA A 61 19.40 11.20 4.38
C ALA A 61 18.09 10.69 3.77
N LEU A 62 18.06 10.50 2.45
CA LEU A 62 16.93 9.92 1.73
C LEU A 62 16.73 8.45 2.12
N LEU A 63 17.80 7.65 2.06
CA LEU A 63 17.74 6.20 2.35
C LEU A 63 17.54 5.89 3.85
N ALA A 64 17.80 6.84 4.74
CA ALA A 64 17.48 6.74 6.17
C ALA A 64 15.98 6.88 6.48
N LYS A 65 15.17 7.42 5.55
CA LYS A 65 13.72 7.50 5.72
C LYS A 65 13.07 6.11 5.57
N PRO A 66 11.87 5.90 6.15
CA PRO A 66 11.09 4.70 5.88
C PRO A 66 10.94 4.48 4.36
N SER A 67 11.13 3.24 3.89
CA SER A 67 11.18 2.90 2.46
C SER A 67 9.98 3.44 1.66
N ALA A 68 8.77 3.36 2.22
CA ALA A 68 7.55 3.89 1.60
C ALA A 68 7.54 5.42 1.41
N GLN A 69 8.34 6.16 2.18
CA GLN A 69 8.45 7.62 2.09
C GLN A 69 9.57 8.07 1.15
N GLN A 70 10.51 7.19 0.79
CA GLN A 70 11.69 7.56 0.01
C GLN A 70 11.34 8.13 -1.37
N PRO A 71 10.41 7.55 -2.16
CA PRO A 71 10.07 8.11 -3.48
C PRO A 71 9.45 9.50 -3.38
N HIS A 72 8.56 9.71 -2.39
CA HIS A 72 7.96 11.01 -2.12
C HIS A 72 9.00 12.04 -1.66
N ALA A 73 9.94 11.64 -0.81
CA ALA A 73 11.04 12.48 -0.38
C ALA A 73 11.99 12.84 -1.54
N LEU A 74 12.24 11.92 -2.47
CA LEU A 74 13.02 12.19 -3.67
C LEU A 74 12.33 13.21 -4.58
N VAL A 75 11.03 13.05 -4.82
CA VAL A 75 10.23 14.03 -5.57
C VAL A 75 10.28 15.41 -4.90
N ALA A 76 10.17 15.46 -3.58
CA ALA A 76 10.26 16.72 -2.83
C ALA A 76 11.66 17.34 -2.94
N LEU A 77 12.71 16.55 -2.84
CA LEU A 77 14.10 16.99 -3.01
C LEU A 77 14.34 17.56 -4.41
N LEU A 78 13.90 16.86 -5.46
CA LEU A 78 14.01 17.35 -6.84
C LEU A 78 13.36 18.73 -6.99
N LYS A 79 12.17 18.94 -6.43
CA LYS A 79 11.48 20.24 -6.45
C LYS A 79 12.26 21.33 -5.71
N ILE A 80 12.84 21.02 -4.56
CA ILE A 80 13.69 21.96 -3.79
C ILE A 80 14.93 22.36 -4.59
N LEU A 81 15.54 21.39 -5.30
CA LEU A 81 16.69 21.61 -6.17
C LEU A 81 16.33 22.31 -7.50
N GLY A 82 15.06 22.65 -7.71
CA GLY A 82 14.58 23.36 -8.89
C GLY A 82 14.23 22.47 -10.09
N TYR A 83 14.25 21.14 -9.93
CA TYR A 83 13.87 20.19 -10.97
C TYR A 83 12.36 19.90 -10.95
N GLY A 84 11.79 19.64 -12.13
CA GLY A 84 10.41 19.16 -12.25
C GLY A 84 9.32 20.18 -11.90
N ALA A 85 9.64 21.48 -11.95
CA ALA A 85 8.67 22.59 -11.86
C ALA A 85 7.84 22.77 -13.15
N ARG A 86 8.29 22.18 -14.25
CA ARG A 86 7.62 22.09 -15.57
C ARG A 86 7.77 20.66 -16.07
N GLU A 87 7.38 20.38 -17.31
CA GLU A 87 7.58 19.07 -17.92
C GLU A 87 9.06 18.76 -18.22
N PRO A 88 9.54 17.54 -17.94
CA PRO A 88 8.83 16.48 -17.20
C PRO A 88 8.70 16.83 -15.71
N SER A 89 7.54 16.58 -15.11
CA SER A 89 7.37 16.77 -13.66
C SER A 89 8.39 15.94 -12.85
N ALA A 90 8.69 16.34 -11.61
CA ALA A 90 9.63 15.59 -10.76
C ALA A 90 9.21 14.11 -10.57
N GLY A 91 7.91 13.83 -10.54
CA GLY A 91 7.37 12.47 -10.54
C GLY A 91 7.69 11.72 -11.83
N LYS A 92 7.48 12.35 -12.99
CA LYS A 92 7.83 11.76 -14.30
C LYS A 92 9.33 11.49 -14.41
N MET A 93 10.18 12.40 -13.90
CA MET A 93 11.63 12.24 -13.88
C MET A 93 12.06 10.98 -13.11
N ILE A 94 11.50 10.73 -11.92
CA ILE A 94 11.84 9.51 -11.17
C ILE A 94 11.36 8.24 -11.89
N THR A 95 10.16 8.28 -12.50
CA THR A 95 9.63 7.15 -13.28
C THR A 95 10.53 6.85 -14.48
N ASP A 96 10.94 7.88 -15.22
CA ASP A 96 11.84 7.73 -16.39
C ASP A 96 13.24 7.27 -15.99
N ALA A 97 13.66 7.54 -14.76
CA ALA A 97 14.89 7.04 -14.17
C ALA A 97 14.79 5.58 -13.66
N GLY A 98 13.66 4.90 -13.86
CA GLY A 98 13.46 3.49 -13.53
C GLY A 98 12.84 3.22 -12.15
N PHE A 99 12.10 4.19 -11.60
CA PHE A 99 11.38 4.00 -10.35
C PHE A 99 10.27 2.94 -10.48
N PHE A 100 10.16 2.07 -9.48
CA PHE A 100 9.01 1.19 -9.30
C PHE A 100 8.75 0.93 -7.80
N TRP A 101 7.54 0.52 -7.48
CA TRP A 101 7.19 0.08 -6.13
C TRP A 101 7.58 -1.38 -5.93
N ALA A 102 8.40 -1.67 -4.94
CA ALA A 102 8.75 -3.04 -4.60
C ALA A 102 7.55 -3.75 -3.98
N THR A 103 7.17 -4.90 -4.54
CA THR A 103 6.05 -5.71 -4.08
C THR A 103 6.47 -7.13 -3.77
N LYS A 104 5.56 -7.87 -3.12
CA LYS A 104 5.56 -9.34 -3.09
C LYS A 104 4.27 -9.85 -3.72
N ASP A 105 4.31 -11.10 -4.16
CA ASP A 105 3.10 -11.78 -4.61
C ASP A 105 2.04 -11.81 -3.49
N LEU A 106 0.79 -11.48 -3.84
CA LEU A 106 -0.33 -11.40 -2.92
C LEU A 106 -0.57 -12.74 -2.20
N ALA A 107 -0.47 -13.87 -2.89
CA ALA A 107 -0.70 -15.18 -2.30
C ALA A 107 0.33 -15.49 -1.21
N SER A 108 1.59 -15.17 -1.48
CA SER A 108 2.70 -15.34 -0.53
C SER A 108 2.52 -14.50 0.74
N VAL A 109 2.05 -13.26 0.61
CA VAL A 109 1.76 -12.39 1.77
C VAL A 109 0.54 -12.88 2.53
N SER A 110 -0.49 -13.36 1.84
CA SER A 110 -1.69 -13.88 2.50
C SER A 110 -1.38 -15.15 3.31
N ASP A 111 -0.63 -16.11 2.75
CA ASP A 111 -0.16 -17.30 3.48
C ASP A 111 0.64 -16.92 4.73
N ALA A 112 1.58 -15.97 4.59
CA ALA A 112 2.37 -15.48 5.71
C ALA A 112 1.50 -14.81 6.79
N ALA A 113 0.47 -14.05 6.40
CA ALA A 113 -0.48 -13.46 7.35
C ALA A 113 -1.22 -14.55 8.13
N HIS A 114 -1.77 -15.55 7.43
CA HIS A 114 -2.52 -16.65 8.06
C HIS A 114 -1.64 -17.49 8.99
N ARG A 115 -0.41 -17.80 8.59
CA ARG A 115 0.59 -18.48 9.45
C ARG A 115 0.97 -17.68 10.69
N SER A 116 0.81 -16.36 10.65
CA SER A 116 1.04 -15.46 11.78
C SER A 116 -0.19 -15.28 12.66
N GLY A 117 -1.28 -16.00 12.39
CA GLY A 117 -2.57 -15.84 13.08
C GLY A 117 -3.34 -14.58 12.68
N ALA A 118 -2.84 -13.83 11.70
CA ALA A 118 -3.51 -12.64 11.21
C ALA A 118 -4.62 -12.96 10.20
N VAL A 119 -5.52 -12.00 10.04
CA VAL A 119 -6.41 -11.89 8.88
C VAL A 119 -5.78 -11.01 7.82
N CYS A 120 -6.04 -11.30 6.54
CA CYS A 120 -5.54 -10.58 5.37
C CYS A 120 -6.70 -9.98 4.58
N LEU A 121 -6.75 -8.65 4.52
CA LEU A 121 -7.80 -7.90 3.83
C LEU A 121 -7.23 -7.10 2.66
N ILE A 122 -7.93 -7.00 1.53
CA ILE A 122 -7.54 -6.07 0.45
C ILE A 122 -7.73 -4.62 0.93
N ALA A 123 -6.70 -3.79 0.81
CA ALA A 123 -6.75 -2.37 1.12
C ALA A 123 -7.38 -1.61 -0.06
N HIS A 124 -8.22 -0.62 0.23
CA HIS A 124 -8.77 0.34 -0.73
C HIS A 124 -9.05 -0.25 -2.15
N PRO A 125 -9.87 -1.31 -2.26
CA PRO A 125 -10.08 -2.07 -3.51
C PRO A 125 -10.63 -1.25 -4.68
N GLY A 126 -11.21 -0.08 -4.42
CA GLY A 126 -11.75 0.83 -5.42
C GLY A 126 -10.90 2.08 -5.67
N ARG A 127 -9.66 2.14 -5.16
CA ARG A 127 -8.81 3.35 -5.17
C ARG A 127 -8.54 3.93 -6.55
N GLY A 128 -8.36 3.09 -7.58
CA GLY A 128 -7.86 3.54 -8.88
C GLY A 128 -6.39 3.98 -8.83
N ASP A 129 -6.01 4.99 -9.63
CA ASP A 129 -4.65 5.58 -9.68
C ASP A 129 -3.51 4.57 -9.90
N GLY A 130 -3.70 3.62 -10.82
CA GLY A 130 -2.71 2.59 -11.14
C GLY A 130 -2.75 1.37 -10.21
N TYR A 131 -3.70 1.31 -9.27
CA TYR A 131 -4.07 0.08 -8.57
C TYR A 131 -5.21 -0.64 -9.28
N THR A 132 -5.30 -1.95 -9.08
CA THR A 132 -6.45 -2.73 -9.52
C THR A 132 -7.73 -2.20 -8.87
N CYS A 133 -8.71 -1.83 -9.69
CA CYS A 133 -10.05 -1.50 -9.22
C CYS A 133 -10.90 -2.77 -9.24
N TYR A 134 -11.15 -3.34 -8.07
CA TYR A 134 -11.84 -4.62 -7.93
C TYR A 134 -13.35 -4.44 -8.05
N ASP A 135 -13.95 -5.05 -9.07
CA ASP A 135 -15.37 -5.32 -9.14
C ASP A 135 -15.69 -6.74 -8.60
N ALA A 136 -16.97 -7.10 -8.56
CA ALA A 136 -17.38 -8.41 -8.06
C ALA A 136 -16.76 -9.60 -8.83
N HIS A 137 -16.54 -9.45 -10.14
CA HIS A 137 -15.95 -10.51 -10.96
C HIS A 137 -14.47 -10.70 -10.64
N LEU A 138 -13.69 -9.61 -10.55
CA LEU A 138 -12.29 -9.67 -10.15
C LEU A 138 -12.13 -10.16 -8.71
N LEU A 139 -13.03 -9.81 -7.80
CA LEU A 139 -13.03 -10.35 -6.44
C LEU A 139 -13.27 -11.87 -6.44
N ASP A 140 -14.16 -12.37 -7.29
CA ASP A 140 -14.38 -13.81 -7.43
C ASP A 140 -13.14 -14.52 -8.00
N GLU A 141 -12.48 -13.95 -9.00
CA GLU A 141 -11.23 -14.48 -9.54
C GLU A 141 -10.12 -14.52 -8.48
N LEU A 142 -9.89 -13.39 -7.80
CA LEU A 142 -8.87 -13.29 -6.76
C LEU A 142 -9.11 -14.31 -5.66
N ARG A 143 -10.36 -14.46 -5.18
CA ARG A 143 -10.69 -15.43 -4.12
C ARG A 143 -10.52 -16.89 -4.52
N ARG A 144 -10.57 -17.23 -5.82
CA ARG A 144 -10.27 -18.60 -6.28
C ARG A 144 -8.77 -18.91 -6.22
N GLU A 145 -7.93 -17.89 -6.32
CA GLU A 145 -6.47 -18.02 -6.39
C GLU A 145 -5.80 -17.76 -5.04
N VAL A 146 -6.32 -16.81 -4.28
CA VAL A 146 -5.71 -16.33 -3.04
C VAL A 146 -6.74 -16.31 -1.90
N PRO A 147 -6.47 -17.01 -0.78
CA PRO A 147 -7.34 -16.90 0.38
C PRO A 147 -7.23 -15.50 0.96
N ILE A 148 -8.35 -14.78 1.04
CA ILE A 148 -8.45 -13.49 1.74
C ILE A 148 -9.60 -13.54 2.74
N ASP A 149 -9.47 -12.79 3.82
CA ASP A 149 -10.48 -12.73 4.89
C ASP A 149 -11.48 -11.60 4.67
N GLY A 150 -11.15 -10.61 3.84
CA GLY A 150 -12.05 -9.50 3.55
C GLY A 150 -11.40 -8.35 2.80
N PHE A 151 -11.99 -7.17 2.93
CA PHE A 151 -11.49 -5.95 2.29
C PHE A 151 -11.99 -4.68 2.98
N GLU A 152 -11.30 -3.58 2.69
CA GLU A 152 -11.69 -2.24 3.11
C GLU A 152 -12.91 -1.78 2.33
N VAL A 153 -14.04 -1.62 3.01
CA VAL A 153 -15.30 -1.16 2.41
C VAL A 153 -15.33 0.37 2.40
N TYR A 154 -14.95 0.97 3.51
CA TYR A 154 -15.06 2.41 3.72
C TYR A 154 -13.68 3.05 3.63
N TYR A 155 -13.38 3.57 2.45
CA TYR A 155 -12.16 4.28 2.11
C TYR A 155 -12.53 5.63 1.47
N PRO A 156 -11.78 6.73 1.69
CA PRO A 156 -12.22 8.08 1.30
C PRO A 156 -12.49 8.27 -0.20
N ALA A 157 -11.81 7.53 -1.08
CA ALA A 157 -12.02 7.65 -2.52
C ALA A 157 -13.02 6.63 -3.09
N HIS A 158 -13.62 5.78 -2.25
CA HIS A 158 -14.71 4.91 -2.73
C HIS A 158 -15.95 5.74 -3.02
N THR A 159 -16.55 5.53 -4.19
CA THR A 159 -17.86 6.09 -4.52
C THR A 159 -18.96 5.41 -3.69
N PRO A 160 -20.14 6.05 -3.51
CA PRO A 160 -21.27 5.42 -2.85
C PRO A 160 -21.64 4.06 -3.45
N GLU A 161 -21.56 3.91 -4.77
CA GLU A 161 -21.84 2.68 -5.51
C GLU A 161 -20.82 1.59 -5.20
N GLN A 162 -19.53 1.94 -5.14
CA GLN A 162 -18.47 1.02 -4.71
C GLN A 162 -18.70 0.56 -3.26
N VAL A 163 -19.04 1.47 -2.35
CA VAL A 163 -19.36 1.12 -0.95
C VAL A 163 -20.53 0.14 -0.88
N VAL A 164 -21.62 0.38 -1.64
CA VAL A 164 -22.77 -0.53 -1.70
C VAL A 164 -22.34 -1.91 -2.21
N MET A 165 -21.64 -1.96 -3.35
CA MET A 165 -21.19 -3.21 -3.96
C MET A 165 -20.28 -4.01 -3.02
N TYR A 166 -19.28 -3.37 -2.41
CA TYR A 166 -18.36 -4.03 -1.48
C TYR A 166 -19.09 -4.57 -0.24
N ARG A 167 -20.07 -3.84 0.32
CA ARG A 167 -20.87 -4.33 1.45
C ARG A 167 -21.69 -5.56 1.08
N GLU A 168 -22.40 -5.51 -0.04
CA GLU A 168 -23.25 -6.61 -0.50
C GLU A 168 -22.42 -7.85 -0.83
N TYR A 169 -21.27 -7.66 -1.48
CA TYR A 169 -20.32 -8.72 -1.76
C TYR A 169 -19.78 -9.34 -0.46
N ALA A 170 -19.34 -8.51 0.51
CA ALA A 170 -18.84 -9.02 1.78
C ALA A 170 -19.90 -9.82 2.55
N GLN A 171 -21.15 -9.36 2.56
CA GLN A 171 -22.27 -10.07 3.18
C GLN A 171 -22.53 -11.42 2.52
N THR A 172 -22.63 -11.44 1.18
CA THR A 172 -22.90 -12.64 0.38
C THR A 172 -21.84 -13.72 0.62
N HIS A 173 -20.58 -13.30 0.70
CA HIS A 173 -19.45 -14.22 0.81
C HIS A 173 -18.89 -14.37 2.24
N ARG A 174 -19.58 -13.81 3.25
CA ARG A 174 -19.22 -13.85 4.67
C ARG A 174 -17.80 -13.37 4.96
N LEU A 175 -17.39 -12.31 4.29
CA LEU A 175 -16.08 -11.68 4.44
C LEU A 175 -16.08 -10.60 5.53
N LEU A 176 -14.89 -10.35 6.07
CA LEU A 176 -14.62 -9.24 6.98
C LEU A 176 -14.65 -7.91 6.22
N THR A 177 -15.06 -6.86 6.92
CA THR A 177 -15.09 -5.50 6.37
C THR A 177 -14.28 -4.58 7.26
N SER A 178 -13.45 -3.74 6.66
CA SER A 178 -12.73 -2.69 7.37
C SER A 178 -13.11 -1.28 6.88
N SER A 179 -12.64 -0.30 7.64
CA SER A 179 -12.74 1.12 7.34
C SER A 179 -11.43 1.80 7.70
N GLY A 180 -10.97 2.71 6.86
CA GLY A 180 -9.69 3.36 7.03
C GLY A 180 -9.62 4.66 6.26
N SER A 181 -8.96 5.65 6.86
CA SER A 181 -8.80 6.98 6.25
C SER A 181 -7.59 7.07 5.33
N ASP A 182 -6.70 6.09 5.43
CA ASP A 182 -5.41 6.08 4.75
C ASP A 182 -4.65 7.41 4.93
N SER A 183 -4.61 7.88 6.18
CA SER A 183 -4.01 9.16 6.56
C SER A 183 -2.49 9.13 6.42
N HIS A 184 -1.93 10.19 5.82
CA HIS A 184 -0.50 10.29 5.47
C HIS A 184 0.14 11.59 5.99
N GLY A 185 -0.45 12.19 7.03
CA GLY A 185 0.08 13.40 7.68
C GLY A 185 -0.84 14.62 7.57
N PRO A 186 -0.32 15.84 7.79
CA PRO A 186 -1.11 17.06 7.89
C PRO A 186 -2.00 17.37 6.66
N GLU A 187 -1.53 16.98 5.48
CA GLU A 187 -2.23 17.18 4.20
C GLU A 187 -3.34 16.14 3.95
N LYS A 188 -3.28 14.97 4.61
CA LYS A 188 -4.29 13.90 4.53
C LYS A 188 -4.62 13.44 5.95
N LYS A 189 -5.43 14.25 6.65
CA LYS A 189 -5.80 14.05 8.07
C LYS A 189 -6.65 12.78 8.27
N PRO A 190 -6.61 12.18 9.47
CA PRO A 190 -7.41 11.00 9.76
C PRO A 190 -8.90 11.31 9.76
N ILE A 191 -9.68 10.39 9.18
CA ILE A 191 -11.14 10.37 9.23
C ILE A 191 -11.57 9.38 10.31
N LYS A 192 -12.49 9.80 11.17
CA LYS A 192 -13.06 8.94 12.21
C LYS A 192 -14.21 8.14 11.61
N TYR A 193 -14.06 6.81 11.62
CA TYR A 193 -15.14 5.90 11.27
C TYR A 193 -15.79 5.33 12.53
N ARG A 194 -17.10 5.09 12.45
CA ARG A 194 -17.85 4.36 13.47
C ARG A 194 -17.35 2.92 13.53
N ALA A 195 -17.06 2.41 14.74
CA ALA A 195 -16.53 1.06 14.93
C ALA A 195 -17.45 -0.03 14.38
N GLU A 196 -18.76 0.22 14.38
CA GLU A 196 -19.78 -0.69 13.87
C GLU A 196 -19.63 -0.99 12.37
N LEU A 197 -18.99 -0.10 11.61
CA LEU A 197 -18.70 -0.31 10.18
C LEU A 197 -17.69 -1.44 9.95
N SER A 198 -16.85 -1.72 10.95
CA SER A 198 -15.80 -2.74 10.92
C SER A 198 -16.06 -3.81 11.98
N ARG A 199 -17.33 -4.02 12.36
CA ARG A 199 -17.69 -4.83 13.53
C ARG A 199 -17.17 -6.26 13.44
N ASN A 200 -17.40 -6.93 12.33
CA ASN A 200 -16.99 -8.33 12.15
C ASN A 200 -15.46 -8.48 12.26
N LEU A 201 -14.68 -7.55 11.72
CA LEU A 201 -13.22 -7.53 11.84
C LEU A 201 -12.82 -7.30 13.30
N LEU A 202 -13.37 -6.27 13.94
CA LEU A 202 -13.01 -5.93 15.32
C LEU A 202 -13.35 -7.06 16.30
N GLU A 203 -14.53 -7.67 16.17
CA GLU A 203 -14.92 -8.84 16.97
C GLU A 203 -14.04 -10.06 16.67
N ARG A 204 -13.65 -10.28 15.40
CA ARG A 204 -12.68 -11.33 15.01
C ARG A 204 -11.32 -11.13 15.68
N LEU A 205 -10.94 -9.89 15.92
CA LEU A 205 -9.72 -9.48 16.62
C LEU A 205 -9.89 -9.38 18.15
N GLY A 206 -11.01 -9.83 18.70
CA GLY A 206 -11.27 -9.84 20.14
C GLY A 206 -11.72 -8.50 20.74
N VAL A 207 -12.03 -7.50 19.90
CA VAL A 207 -12.54 -6.19 20.33
C VAL A 207 -14.05 -6.23 20.43
N ARG A 208 -14.60 -5.88 21.60
CA ARG A 208 -16.06 -5.79 21.81
C ARG A 208 -16.55 -4.38 21.48
N ILE A 209 -17.56 -4.29 20.62
CA ILE A 209 -18.23 -3.02 20.30
C ILE A 209 -19.57 -2.97 21.04
N THR A 210 -19.62 -2.14 22.08
CA THR A 210 -20.79 -1.85 22.92
C THR A 210 -21.62 -0.71 22.37
#